data_AF-A0AAU6GNT5-F1
#
_entry.id   AF-A0AAU6GNT5-F1
#
_cell.length_a   1.000
_cell.length_b   1.000
_cell.length_c   1.000
_cell.angle_alpha   90.00
_cell.angle_beta   90.00
_cell.angle_gamma   90.00
#
_symmetry.space_group_name_H-M   'P 1'
#
loop_
_entity.id
_entity.type
_entity.pdbx_description
1 polymer ?
#
loop_
_entity_poly.entity_id
_entity_poly.type
_entity_poly.pdbx_seq_one_letter_code
_entity_poly.pdbx_strand_id
1 'polypeptide(L)'
;MRNHRVASRTLGELEADAKTWDTYNALTDGQREMPAFYPAVRCPNWWGAGTEPHQLHDLAATDGIPVAWVPPAMVLRRLVDVTGADRSVVHDQRLAVIVAAEADIRDACVGVVSECGDEWISEDKKVAEKVLLAWGDGHRGAAACLALACAEDIMFTVAQVDRKKKYAGIKSAASRPLSPILPNLQAALTPLQALYTAYYPEKNDPAPTTLSRHVVFHRLVLSHLNFGHCIIAIMIMASLLRQLQFICEDVRHQSEVDWA
;
A
#
# COMPACT_ATOMS: atom_id res chain seq x y z
N MET A 1 36.65 11.46 13.53
CA MET A 1 35.28 11.20 13.05
C MET A 1 34.97 12.17 11.92
N ARG A 2 34.87 11.71 10.67
CA ARG A 2 34.54 12.57 9.53
C ARG A 2 33.03 12.73 9.49
N ASN A 3 32.53 13.94 9.71
CA ASN A 3 31.16 14.31 9.41
C ASN A 3 30.94 14.14 7.90
N HIS A 4 30.28 13.06 7.49
CA HIS A 4 29.73 12.97 6.15
C HIS A 4 28.57 13.97 6.08
N ARG A 5 28.85 15.19 5.63
CA ARG A 5 27.82 16.07 5.10
C ARG A 5 27.22 15.34 3.90
N VAL A 6 26.01 14.82 4.07
CA VAL A 6 25.18 14.40 2.94
C VAL A 6 25.01 15.65 2.08
N ALA A 7 25.53 15.62 0.86
CA ALA A 7 25.43 16.75 -0.05
C ALA A 7 23.94 17.05 -0.28
N SER A 8 23.53 18.31 -0.07
CA SER A 8 22.18 18.76 -0.37
C SER A 8 21.94 18.66 -1.86
N ARG A 9 20.92 17.92 -2.29
CA ARG A 9 20.50 17.82 -3.69
C ARG A 9 19.41 18.83 -4.00
N THR A 10 19.41 19.34 -5.23
CA THR A 10 18.36 20.25 -5.71
C THR A 10 17.11 19.47 -6.15
N LEU A 11 15.97 20.16 -6.22
CA LEU A 11 14.73 19.55 -6.71
C LEU A 11 14.85 19.02 -8.14
N GLY A 12 15.52 19.76 -9.03
CA GLY A 12 15.72 19.35 -10.42
C GLY A 12 16.63 18.12 -10.57
N GLU A 13 17.60 17.93 -9.67
CA GLU A 13 18.40 16.69 -9.63
C GLU A 13 17.57 15.48 -9.19
N LEU A 14 16.65 15.67 -8.22
CA LEU A 14 15.75 14.60 -7.79
C LEU A 14 14.75 14.23 -8.89
N GLU A 15 14.26 15.20 -9.66
CA GLU A 15 13.37 14.96 -10.81
C GLU A 15 14.07 14.19 -11.95
N ALA A 16 15.31 14.55 -12.28
CA ALA A 16 16.09 13.84 -13.30
C ALA A 16 16.38 12.39 -12.89
N ASP A 17 16.73 12.18 -11.62
CA ASP A 17 16.97 10.86 -11.05
C ASP A 17 15.70 10.02 -10.99
N ALA A 18 14.56 10.62 -10.63
CA ALA A 18 13.27 9.94 -10.56
C ALA A 18 12.95 9.20 -11.86
N LYS A 19 13.17 9.84 -13.02
CA LYS A 19 12.97 9.19 -14.32
C LYS A 19 13.84 7.95 -14.52
N THR A 20 15.08 7.99 -14.00
CA THR A 20 16.01 6.86 -14.08
C THR A 20 15.60 5.75 -13.10
N TRP A 21 15.14 6.11 -11.91
CA TRP A 21 14.72 5.15 -10.90
C TRP A 21 13.41 4.45 -11.27
N ASP A 22 12.44 5.20 -11.78
CA ASP A 22 11.11 4.71 -12.12
C ASP A 22 11.15 3.73 -13.32
N THR A 23 12.20 3.80 -14.15
CA THR A 23 12.41 2.87 -15.27
C THR A 23 13.39 1.73 -14.96
N TYR A 24 14.09 1.76 -13.83
CA TYR A 24 15.07 0.73 -13.45
C TYR A 24 14.40 -0.63 -13.22
N ASN A 25 14.83 -1.62 -13.99
CA ASN A 25 14.33 -2.99 -13.93
C ASN A 25 15.48 -3.96 -13.61
N ALA A 26 15.42 -4.60 -12.44
CA ALA A 26 16.48 -5.48 -11.97
C ALA A 26 16.68 -6.74 -12.84
N LEU A 27 15.66 -7.15 -13.62
CA LEU A 27 15.74 -8.29 -14.53
C LEU A 27 16.52 -7.96 -15.82
N THR A 28 16.42 -6.73 -16.32
CA THR A 28 17.08 -6.33 -17.58
C THR A 28 18.38 -5.57 -17.35
N ASP A 29 18.45 -4.79 -16.27
CA ASP A 29 19.53 -3.84 -16.02
C ASP A 29 20.58 -4.37 -15.03
N GLY A 30 20.34 -5.59 -14.52
CA GLY A 30 21.11 -6.22 -13.44
C GLY A 30 20.76 -5.67 -12.05
N GLN A 31 21.22 -6.37 -11.02
CA GLN A 31 21.06 -5.95 -9.63
C GLN A 31 21.90 -4.70 -9.34
N ARG A 32 21.28 -3.70 -8.73
CA ARG A 32 21.90 -2.45 -8.31
C ARG A 32 21.50 -2.11 -6.89
N GLU A 33 22.45 -1.57 -6.14
CA GLU A 33 22.14 -1.01 -4.82
C GLU A 33 21.15 0.16 -4.96
N MET A 34 20.21 0.22 -4.03
CA MET A 34 19.25 1.30 -3.94
C MET A 34 19.97 2.60 -3.55
N PRO A 35 19.79 3.71 -4.29
CA PRO A 35 20.37 5.00 -3.93
C PRO A 35 19.90 5.43 -2.55
N ALA A 36 20.81 6.00 -1.74
CA ALA A 36 20.52 6.38 -0.36
C ALA A 36 19.33 7.38 -0.21
N PHE A 37 19.13 8.26 -1.21
CA PHE A 37 18.01 9.22 -1.22
C PHE A 37 16.69 8.62 -1.72
N TYR A 38 16.68 7.41 -2.29
CA TYR A 38 15.49 6.82 -2.88
C TYR A 38 14.36 6.60 -1.86
N PRO A 39 14.61 6.03 -0.65
CA PRO A 39 13.54 5.85 0.34
C PRO A 39 12.90 7.14 0.84
N ALA A 40 13.61 8.28 0.71
CA ALA A 40 13.08 9.58 1.10
C ALA A 40 12.04 10.14 0.11
N VAL A 41 12.04 9.65 -1.14
CA VAL A 41 11.22 10.19 -2.24
C VAL A 41 10.38 9.14 -2.97
N ARG A 42 10.58 7.85 -2.68
CA ARG A 42 9.87 6.72 -3.30
C ARG A 42 9.66 5.60 -2.30
N CYS A 43 8.73 4.70 -2.61
CA CYS A 43 8.53 3.49 -1.83
C CYS A 43 9.66 2.49 -2.15
N PRO A 44 10.38 1.95 -1.14
CA PRO A 44 11.51 1.04 -1.37
C PRO A 44 11.16 -0.18 -2.24
N ASN A 45 9.93 -0.69 -2.12
CA ASN A 45 9.46 -1.86 -2.86
C ASN A 45 9.26 -1.61 -4.37
N TRP A 46 9.40 -0.37 -4.85
CA TRP A 46 9.36 -0.05 -6.29
C TRP A 46 10.74 -0.19 -6.95
N TRP A 47 11.81 -0.21 -6.16
CA TRP A 47 13.18 -0.28 -6.68
C TRP A 47 13.40 -1.59 -7.44
N GLY A 48 13.78 -1.47 -8.71
CA GLY A 48 14.02 -2.62 -9.58
C GLY A 48 12.75 -3.25 -10.16
N ALA A 49 11.57 -2.69 -9.90
CA ALA A 49 10.31 -3.17 -10.46
C ALA A 49 10.18 -2.83 -11.96
N GLY A 50 10.87 -1.81 -12.46
CA GLY A 50 10.71 -1.33 -13.83
C GLY A 50 9.27 -0.91 -14.13
N THR A 51 8.64 -0.20 -13.21
CA THR A 51 7.24 0.23 -13.30
C THR A 51 7.14 1.73 -13.12
N GLU A 52 6.40 2.38 -14.01
CA GLU A 52 6.18 3.82 -13.92
C GLU A 52 5.10 4.15 -12.88
N PRO A 53 5.19 5.30 -12.18
CA PRO A 53 4.25 5.66 -11.13
C PRO A 53 2.78 5.65 -11.57
N HIS A 54 2.49 6.02 -12.81
CA HIS A 54 1.11 6.02 -13.32
C HIS A 54 0.53 4.59 -13.41
N GLN A 55 1.35 3.59 -13.74
CA GLN A 55 0.93 2.18 -13.80
C GLN A 55 0.60 1.66 -12.41
N LEU A 56 1.41 2.05 -11.40
CA LEU A 56 1.17 1.72 -10.00
C LEU A 56 -0.07 2.43 -9.45
N HIS A 57 -0.28 3.69 -9.83
CA HIS A 57 -1.49 4.43 -9.48
C HIS A 57 -2.74 3.74 -10.04
N ASP A 58 -2.72 3.37 -11.33
CA ASP A 58 -3.85 2.71 -11.98
C ASP A 58 -4.15 1.36 -11.32
N LEU A 59 -3.13 0.55 -11.06
CA LEU A 59 -3.25 -0.72 -10.35
C LEU A 59 -3.92 -0.55 -8.99
N ALA A 60 -3.46 0.42 -8.20
CA ALA A 60 -4.03 0.70 -6.88
C ALA A 60 -5.45 1.27 -6.96
N ALA A 61 -5.70 2.23 -7.85
CA ALA A 61 -6.96 2.97 -7.91
C ALA A 61 -8.09 2.08 -8.43
N THR A 62 -7.79 1.27 -9.44
CA THR A 62 -8.80 0.49 -10.17
C THR A 62 -9.02 -0.89 -9.58
N ASP A 63 -7.95 -1.61 -9.22
CA ASP A 63 -8.06 -2.98 -8.69
C ASP A 63 -8.03 -3.03 -7.17
N GLY A 64 -7.72 -1.92 -6.49
CA GLY A 64 -7.59 -1.89 -5.04
C GLY A 64 -6.35 -2.60 -4.51
N ILE A 65 -5.36 -2.86 -5.37
CA ILE A 65 -4.15 -3.59 -5.00
C ILE A 65 -3.12 -2.60 -4.41
N PRO A 66 -2.67 -2.77 -3.16
CA PRO A 66 -1.63 -1.93 -2.58
C PRO A 66 -0.33 -1.99 -3.37
N VAL A 67 0.28 -0.82 -3.53
CA VAL A 67 1.57 -0.69 -4.22
C VAL A 67 2.64 -0.04 -3.35
N ALA A 68 2.27 0.67 -2.28
CA ALA A 68 3.24 1.28 -1.36
C ALA A 68 3.66 0.28 -0.28
N TRP A 69 4.98 0.19 -0.04
CA TRP A 69 5.63 -0.66 0.97
C TRP A 69 5.56 -2.17 0.70
N VAL A 70 4.44 -2.64 0.18
CA VAL A 70 4.19 -4.00 -0.29
C VAL A 70 3.40 -3.92 -1.61
N PRO A 71 3.46 -4.94 -2.48
CA PRO A 71 4.25 -6.18 -2.40
C PRO A 71 5.70 -5.94 -2.89
N PRO A 72 6.57 -6.98 -2.93
CA PRO A 72 7.92 -6.86 -3.50
C PRO A 72 7.93 -6.39 -4.96
N ALA A 73 9.03 -5.77 -5.39
CA ALA A 73 9.23 -5.21 -6.73
C ALA A 73 8.87 -6.19 -7.87
N MET A 74 9.24 -7.47 -7.71
CA MET A 74 8.95 -8.49 -8.72
C MET A 74 7.49 -8.94 -8.75
N VAL A 75 6.76 -8.76 -7.66
CA VAL A 75 5.30 -8.92 -7.69
C VAL A 75 4.66 -7.72 -8.39
N LEU A 76 5.11 -6.49 -8.09
CA LEU A 76 4.63 -5.29 -8.77
C LEU A 76 4.82 -5.36 -10.29
N ARG A 77 6.00 -5.76 -10.75
CA ARG A 77 6.27 -5.94 -12.18
C ARG A 77 5.30 -6.92 -12.82
N ARG A 78 5.15 -8.11 -12.21
CA ARG A 78 4.21 -9.14 -12.69
C ARG A 78 2.78 -8.62 -12.76
N LEU A 79 2.33 -7.83 -11.79
CA LEU A 79 0.98 -7.26 -11.76
C LEU A 79 0.75 -6.23 -12.87
N VAL A 80 1.74 -5.37 -13.12
CA VAL A 80 1.69 -4.38 -14.20
C VAL A 80 1.76 -5.03 -15.58
N ASP A 81 2.52 -6.11 -15.74
CA ASP A 81 2.62 -6.88 -16.98
C ASP A 81 1.33 -7.59 -17.37
N VAL A 82 0.43 -7.84 -16.40
CA VAL A 82 -0.93 -8.33 -16.71
C VAL A 82 -1.70 -7.23 -17.44
N THR A 83 -1.94 -7.47 -18.73
CA THR A 83 -2.65 -6.57 -19.63
C THR A 83 -3.70 -7.34 -20.44
N GLY A 84 -4.74 -6.65 -20.89
CA GLY A 84 -5.84 -7.26 -21.63
C GLY A 84 -6.96 -6.26 -21.92
N ALA A 85 -7.79 -6.58 -22.90
CA ALA A 85 -8.92 -5.72 -23.29
C ALA A 85 -10.08 -5.78 -22.29
N ASP A 86 -10.31 -6.96 -21.69
CA ASP A 86 -11.34 -7.16 -20.67
C ASP A 86 -10.77 -6.90 -19.27
N ARG A 87 -11.27 -5.85 -18.62
CA ARG A 87 -10.84 -5.44 -17.29
C ARG A 87 -11.14 -6.46 -16.20
N SER A 88 -12.23 -7.22 -16.32
CA SER A 88 -12.57 -8.27 -15.34
C SER A 88 -11.57 -9.41 -15.43
N VAL A 89 -11.21 -9.82 -16.65
CA VAL A 89 -10.22 -10.88 -16.87
C VAL A 89 -8.83 -10.43 -16.38
N VAL A 90 -8.45 -9.18 -16.65
CA VAL A 90 -7.20 -8.60 -16.14
C VAL A 90 -7.17 -8.61 -14.61
N HIS A 91 -8.28 -8.25 -13.96
CA HIS A 91 -8.39 -8.26 -12.51
C HIS A 91 -8.20 -9.68 -11.95
N ASP A 92 -8.88 -10.68 -12.50
CA ASP A 92 -8.77 -12.08 -12.06
C ASP A 92 -7.35 -12.63 -12.24
N GLN A 93 -6.68 -12.27 -13.35
CA GLN A 93 -5.28 -12.62 -13.57
C GLN A 93 -4.33 -11.96 -12.56
N ARG A 94 -4.58 -10.70 -12.17
CA ARG A 94 -3.84 -10.02 -11.11
C ARG A 94 -4.05 -10.68 -9.75
N LEU A 95 -5.28 -11.10 -9.43
CA LEU A 95 -5.55 -11.89 -8.22
C LEU A 95 -4.78 -13.22 -8.24
N ALA A 96 -4.70 -13.88 -9.39
CA ALA A 96 -3.90 -15.11 -9.53
C ALA A 96 -2.40 -14.86 -9.29
N VAL A 97 -1.85 -13.74 -9.76
CA VAL A 97 -0.47 -13.34 -9.46
C VAL A 97 -0.27 -13.15 -7.95
N ILE A 98 -1.21 -12.47 -7.27
CA ILE A 98 -1.15 -12.26 -5.82
C ILE A 98 -1.16 -13.59 -5.06
N VAL A 99 -2.07 -14.50 -5.42
CA VAL A 99 -2.16 -15.83 -4.79
C VAL A 99 -0.90 -16.65 -5.06
N ALA A 100 -0.37 -16.63 -6.28
CA ALA A 100 0.86 -17.35 -6.61
C ALA A 100 2.10 -16.79 -5.88
N ALA A 101 2.09 -15.50 -5.51
CA ALA A 101 3.16 -14.83 -4.78
C ALA A 101 2.90 -14.75 -3.27
N GLU A 102 1.96 -15.54 -2.72
CA GLU A 102 1.51 -15.42 -1.33
C GLU A 102 2.65 -15.41 -0.30
N ALA A 103 3.63 -16.32 -0.44
CA ALA A 103 4.76 -16.41 0.48
C ALA A 103 5.62 -15.13 0.45
N ASP A 104 6.01 -14.67 -0.73
CA ASP A 104 6.81 -13.46 -0.92
C ASP A 104 6.09 -12.22 -0.35
N ILE A 105 4.77 -12.13 -0.56
CA ILE A 105 3.95 -11.02 -0.06
C ILE A 105 3.85 -11.09 1.47
N ARG A 106 3.65 -12.28 2.04
CA ARG A 106 3.60 -12.46 3.49
C ARG A 106 4.91 -12.04 4.14
N ASP A 107 6.04 -12.48 3.60
CA ASP A 107 7.36 -12.11 4.12
C ASP A 107 7.59 -10.60 4.04
N ALA A 108 7.17 -9.97 2.94
CA ALA A 108 7.22 -8.51 2.80
C ALA A 108 6.34 -7.79 3.84
N CYS A 109 5.11 -8.27 4.06
CA CYS A 109 4.22 -7.73 5.10
C CYS A 109 4.82 -7.90 6.51
N VAL A 110 5.43 -9.05 6.81
CA VAL A 110 6.13 -9.29 8.09
C VAL A 110 7.28 -8.31 8.27
N GLY A 111 8.13 -8.15 7.24
CA GLY A 111 9.24 -7.20 7.28
C GLY A 111 8.76 -5.78 7.56
N VAL A 112 7.77 -5.31 6.79
CA VAL A 112 7.18 -3.97 6.92
C VAL A 112 6.56 -3.72 8.30
N VAL A 113 5.81 -4.69 8.84
CA VAL A 113 5.21 -4.57 10.19
C VAL A 113 6.29 -4.60 11.28
N SER A 114 7.37 -5.36 11.09
CA SER A 114 8.47 -5.43 12.07
C SER A 114 9.22 -4.10 12.23
N GLU A 115 9.34 -3.33 11.16
CA GLU A 115 9.93 -1.98 11.14
C GLU A 115 9.08 -0.92 11.85
N CYS A 116 7.80 -1.20 12.09
CA CYS A 116 6.91 -0.28 12.78
C CYS A 116 7.24 -0.30 14.29
N GLY A 117 8.04 0.65 14.77
CA GLY A 117 8.55 0.69 16.14
C GLY A 117 8.05 1.88 16.97
N ASP A 118 7.30 2.81 16.38
CA ASP A 118 6.85 4.00 17.09
C ASP A 118 5.84 3.66 18.20
N GLU A 119 6.05 4.24 19.38
CA GLU A 119 5.21 4.01 20.55
C GLU A 119 3.75 4.45 20.33
N TRP A 120 3.52 5.47 19.49
CA TRP A 120 2.18 6.00 19.19
C TRP A 120 1.30 5.03 18.41
N ILE A 121 1.90 4.02 17.77
CA ILE A 121 1.17 3.00 16.98
C ILE A 121 1.36 1.58 17.53
N SER A 122 1.80 1.47 18.78
CA SER A 122 2.15 0.19 19.40
C SER A 122 0.98 -0.80 19.47
N GLU A 123 -0.26 -0.32 19.66
CA GLU A 123 -1.47 -1.17 19.62
C GLU A 123 -1.82 -1.61 18.20
N ASP A 124 -1.73 -0.72 17.21
CA ASP A 124 -1.96 -1.06 15.79
C ASP A 124 -0.97 -2.14 15.31
N LYS A 125 0.30 -2.02 15.72
CA LYS A 125 1.31 -3.06 15.46
C LYS A 125 0.92 -4.41 16.05
N LYS A 126 0.48 -4.46 17.32
CA LYS A 126 0.05 -5.72 17.95
C LYS A 126 -1.14 -6.34 17.22
N VAL A 127 -2.06 -5.53 16.68
CA VAL A 127 -3.16 -6.02 15.85
C VAL A 127 -2.62 -6.58 14.54
N ALA A 128 -1.71 -5.88 13.86
CA ALA A 128 -1.08 -6.34 12.63
C ALA A 128 -0.32 -7.67 12.82
N GLU A 129 0.41 -7.83 13.92
CA GLU A 129 1.10 -9.09 14.26
C GLU A 129 0.11 -10.25 14.43
N LYS A 130 -1.04 -10.02 15.08
CA LYS A 130 -2.11 -11.03 15.19
C LYS A 130 -2.71 -11.39 13.84
N VAL A 131 -2.86 -10.41 12.94
CA VAL A 131 -3.30 -10.68 11.56
C VAL A 131 -2.31 -11.60 10.86
N LEU A 132 -1.00 -11.31 10.93
CA LEU A 132 0.04 -12.09 10.26
C LEU A 132 0.18 -13.51 10.83
N LEU A 133 -0.02 -13.68 12.14
CA LEU A 133 -0.10 -14.99 12.78
C LEU A 133 -1.31 -15.77 12.28
N ALA A 134 -2.51 -15.18 12.32
CA ALA A 134 -3.73 -15.83 11.82
C ALA A 134 -3.64 -16.21 10.34
N TRP A 135 -3.02 -15.37 9.50
CA TRP A 135 -2.75 -15.69 8.10
C TRP A 135 -1.78 -16.88 7.98
N GLY A 136 -0.70 -16.87 8.76
CA GLY A 136 0.27 -17.97 8.83
C GLY A 136 -0.32 -19.32 9.24
N ASP A 137 -1.29 -19.29 10.16
CA ASP A 137 -2.01 -20.47 10.65
C ASP A 137 -3.13 -20.94 9.68
N GLY A 138 -3.28 -20.28 8.53
CA GLY A 138 -4.24 -20.64 7.49
C GLY A 138 -5.62 -19.98 7.64
N HIS A 139 -5.84 -19.14 8.66
CA HIS A 139 -7.09 -18.44 8.92
C HIS A 139 -7.25 -17.14 8.11
N ARG A 140 -7.05 -17.21 6.78
CA ARG A 140 -7.02 -16.06 5.86
C ARG A 140 -8.22 -15.12 5.97
N GLY A 141 -9.44 -15.66 5.96
CA GLY A 141 -10.65 -14.83 6.04
C GLY A 141 -10.77 -14.06 7.36
N ALA A 142 -10.41 -14.70 8.47
CA ALA A 142 -10.40 -14.04 9.78
C ALA A 142 -9.28 -12.97 9.85
N ALA A 143 -8.10 -13.29 9.34
CA ALA A 143 -6.99 -12.36 9.21
C ALA A 143 -7.38 -11.13 8.37
N ALA A 144 -8.04 -11.34 7.23
CA ALA A 144 -8.51 -10.26 6.35
C ALA A 144 -9.55 -9.35 7.01
N CYS A 145 -10.52 -9.92 7.74
CA CYS A 145 -11.50 -9.13 8.49
C CYS A 145 -10.83 -8.26 9.57
N LEU A 146 -9.89 -8.83 10.33
CA LEU A 146 -9.15 -8.09 11.35
C LEU A 146 -8.22 -7.03 10.72
N ALA A 147 -7.60 -7.34 9.58
CA ALA A 147 -6.78 -6.40 8.81
C ALA A 147 -7.60 -5.18 8.37
N LEU A 148 -8.80 -5.41 7.81
CA LEU A 148 -9.69 -4.33 7.40
C LEU A 148 -10.15 -3.48 8.59
N ALA A 149 -10.40 -4.10 9.75
CA ALA A 149 -10.77 -3.36 10.95
C ALA A 149 -9.63 -2.45 11.43
N CYS A 150 -8.39 -2.94 11.43
CA CYS A 150 -7.21 -2.13 11.73
C CYS A 150 -7.01 -1.02 10.70
N ALA A 151 -7.12 -1.33 9.40
CA ALA A 151 -7.03 -0.34 8.32
C ALA A 151 -8.06 0.79 8.48
N GLU A 152 -9.30 0.48 8.88
CA GLU A 152 -10.34 1.49 9.14
C GLU A 152 -10.01 2.43 10.29
N ASP A 153 -9.32 1.94 11.33
CA ASP A 153 -8.96 2.77 12.48
C ASP A 153 -7.84 3.77 12.13
N ILE A 154 -6.80 3.29 11.42
CA ILE A 154 -5.60 4.07 11.10
C ILE A 154 -5.76 4.98 9.88
N MET A 155 -6.63 4.64 8.91
CA MET A 155 -6.71 5.39 7.64
C MET A 155 -7.06 6.87 7.81
N PHE A 156 -7.81 7.24 8.85
CA PHE A 156 -8.19 8.65 9.08
C PHE A 156 -6.97 9.48 9.47
N THR A 157 -6.08 8.91 10.27
CA THR A 157 -4.82 9.53 10.67
C THR A 157 -3.90 9.65 9.47
N VAL A 158 -3.72 8.56 8.70
CA VAL A 158 -2.89 8.56 7.48
C VAL A 158 -3.41 9.58 6.46
N ALA A 159 -4.73 9.61 6.21
CA ALA A 159 -5.33 10.55 5.27
C ALA A 159 -5.39 11.99 5.77
N GLN A 160 -5.09 12.25 7.05
CA GLN A 160 -5.25 13.54 7.72
C GLN A 160 -6.68 14.09 7.58
N VAL A 161 -7.66 13.19 7.73
CA VAL A 161 -9.08 13.50 7.59
C VAL A 161 -9.76 13.43 8.95
N ASP A 162 -10.48 14.49 9.32
CA ASP A 162 -11.35 14.48 10.49
C ASP A 162 -12.40 13.36 10.35
N ARG A 163 -12.47 12.47 11.35
CA ARG A 163 -13.46 11.38 11.44
C ARG A 163 -14.89 11.89 11.25
N LYS A 164 -15.19 13.15 11.61
CA LYS A 164 -16.50 13.80 11.39
C LYS A 164 -16.87 14.01 9.92
N LYS A 165 -15.88 14.22 9.04
CA LYS A 165 -16.08 14.33 7.58
C LYS A 165 -16.33 12.97 6.92
N LYS A 166 -16.27 11.88 7.70
CA LYS A 166 -16.58 10.49 7.33
C LYS A 166 -15.90 10.09 6.00
N TYR A 167 -16.59 9.26 5.23
CA TYR A 167 -16.12 8.59 4.03
C TYR A 167 -15.89 9.51 2.83
N ALA A 168 -16.52 10.69 2.78
CA ALA A 168 -16.29 11.64 1.70
C ALA A 168 -14.86 12.19 1.73
N GLY A 169 -14.32 12.46 2.93
CA GLY A 169 -12.94 12.89 3.11
C GLY A 169 -11.93 11.82 2.69
N ILE A 170 -12.16 10.56 3.07
CA ILE A 170 -11.30 9.43 2.68
C ILE A 170 -11.32 9.22 1.16
N LYS A 171 -12.50 9.23 0.53
CA LYS A 171 -12.61 9.12 -0.94
C LYS A 171 -11.84 10.23 -1.65
N SER A 172 -11.99 11.47 -1.16
CA SER A 172 -11.27 12.62 -1.73
C SER A 172 -9.76 12.53 -1.53
N ALA A 173 -9.29 12.01 -0.39
CA ALA A 173 -7.87 11.79 -0.16
C ALA A 173 -7.32 10.68 -1.07
N ALA A 174 -8.04 9.57 -1.20
CA ALA A 174 -7.64 8.43 -2.03
C ALA A 174 -7.62 8.76 -3.54
N SER A 175 -8.49 9.67 -3.99
CA SER A 175 -8.65 10.05 -5.41
C SER A 175 -7.63 11.08 -5.93
N ARG A 176 -6.70 11.54 -5.11
CA ARG A 176 -5.68 12.51 -5.56
C ARG A 176 -4.64 11.81 -6.45
N PRO A 177 -4.08 12.52 -7.45
CA PRO A 177 -3.00 11.99 -8.27
C PRO A 177 -1.73 11.78 -7.44
N LEU A 178 -0.87 10.85 -7.86
CA LEU A 178 0.46 10.69 -7.25
C LEU A 178 1.28 11.97 -7.41
N SER A 179 1.94 12.39 -6.33
CA SER A 179 2.95 13.44 -6.41
C SER A 179 4.15 12.94 -7.22
N PRO A 180 4.68 13.72 -8.18
CA PRO A 180 5.90 13.35 -8.90
C PRO A 180 7.13 13.18 -8.00
N ILE A 181 7.14 13.86 -6.85
CA ILE A 181 8.31 13.95 -5.97
C ILE A 181 8.13 13.09 -4.71
N LEU A 182 6.94 13.08 -4.10
CA LEU A 182 6.66 12.35 -2.84
C LEU A 182 5.39 11.49 -2.96
N PRO A 183 5.39 10.41 -3.76
CA PRO A 183 4.18 9.65 -4.06
C PRO A 183 3.73 8.74 -2.91
N ASN A 184 4.58 8.46 -1.91
CA ASN A 184 4.39 7.38 -0.93
C ASN A 184 3.05 7.47 -0.18
N LEU A 185 2.74 8.64 0.39
CA LEU A 185 1.48 8.88 1.10
C LEU A 185 0.28 8.62 0.19
N GLN A 186 0.32 9.17 -1.03
CA GLN A 186 -0.79 9.00 -1.95
C GLN A 186 -0.93 7.55 -2.39
N ALA A 187 0.18 6.87 -2.69
CA ALA A 187 0.21 5.48 -3.10
C ALA A 187 -0.33 4.52 -2.02
N ALA A 188 -0.12 4.83 -0.73
CA ALA A 188 -0.71 4.06 0.37
C ALA A 188 -2.23 4.26 0.49
N LEU A 189 -2.74 5.44 0.12
CA LEU A 189 -4.18 5.77 0.20
C LEU A 189 -4.96 5.38 -1.06
N THR A 190 -4.33 5.33 -2.23
CA THR A 190 -5.00 5.06 -3.51
C THR A 190 -5.85 3.77 -3.53
N PRO A 191 -5.43 2.63 -2.93
CA PRO A 191 -6.26 1.40 -2.87
C PRO A 191 -7.62 1.60 -2.20
N LEU A 192 -7.76 2.61 -1.34
CA LEU A 192 -9.03 2.93 -0.68
C LEU A 192 -10.10 3.39 -1.66
N GLN A 193 -9.76 3.83 -2.88
CA GLN A 193 -10.74 4.16 -3.91
C GLN A 193 -11.63 2.93 -4.23
N ALA A 194 -11.00 1.81 -4.55
CA ALA A 194 -11.70 0.55 -4.84
C ALA A 194 -12.37 0.00 -3.58
N LEU A 195 -11.68 0.00 -2.43
CA LEU A 195 -12.20 -0.55 -1.18
C LEU A 195 -13.51 0.13 -0.73
N TYR A 196 -13.63 1.44 -0.95
CA TYR A 196 -14.80 2.27 -0.59
C TYR A 196 -15.80 2.44 -1.74
N THR A 197 -15.71 1.62 -2.80
CA THR A 197 -16.73 1.57 -3.85
C THR A 197 -18.11 1.40 -3.23
N ALA A 198 -19.04 2.24 -3.67
CA ALA A 198 -20.41 2.22 -3.14
C ALA A 198 -21.09 0.90 -3.51
N TYR A 199 -21.86 0.35 -2.59
CA TYR A 199 -22.57 -0.91 -2.77
C TYR A 199 -23.85 -0.87 -1.93
N TYR A 200 -25.00 -0.94 -2.60
CA TYR A 200 -26.32 -0.87 -2.00
C TYR A 200 -27.08 -2.17 -2.26
N PRO A 201 -26.90 -3.22 -1.42
CA PRO A 201 -27.55 -4.51 -1.62
C PRO A 201 -29.08 -4.43 -1.65
N GLU A 202 -29.66 -3.47 -0.92
CA GLU A 202 -31.10 -3.18 -0.92
C GLU A 202 -31.62 -2.64 -2.26
N LYS A 203 -30.74 -2.14 -3.12
CA LYS A 203 -31.05 -1.70 -4.49
C LYS A 203 -30.77 -2.77 -5.53
N ASN A 204 -30.44 -4.00 -5.11
CA ASN A 204 -29.97 -5.08 -5.97
C ASN A 204 -28.72 -4.72 -6.78
N ASP A 205 -27.84 -3.87 -6.24
CA ASP A 205 -26.53 -3.65 -6.86
C ASP A 205 -25.76 -4.98 -6.92
N PRO A 206 -25.07 -5.29 -8.03
CA PRO A 206 -24.12 -6.38 -8.03
C PRO A 206 -22.99 -6.08 -7.05
N ALA A 207 -22.48 -7.10 -6.36
CA ALA A 207 -21.29 -6.94 -5.53
C ALA A 207 -20.12 -6.49 -6.42
N PRO A 208 -19.30 -5.51 -5.99
CA PRO A 208 -18.07 -5.15 -6.69
C PRO A 208 -17.19 -6.38 -6.92
N THR A 209 -16.50 -6.45 -8.05
CA THR A 209 -15.54 -7.52 -8.32
C THR A 209 -14.27 -7.39 -7.48
N THR A 210 -13.85 -6.15 -7.18
CA THR A 210 -12.73 -5.84 -6.31
C THR A 210 -13.08 -6.00 -4.83
N LEU A 211 -12.05 -6.13 -3.97
CA LEU A 211 -12.25 -6.16 -2.52
C LEU A 211 -13.06 -4.93 -2.08
N SER A 212 -14.13 -5.16 -1.30
CA SER A 212 -15.07 -4.13 -0.89
C SER A 212 -15.39 -4.26 0.58
N ARG A 213 -15.16 -3.18 1.33
CA ARG A 213 -15.50 -3.14 2.76
C ARG A 213 -16.98 -3.34 3.01
N HIS A 214 -17.83 -2.84 2.12
CA HIS A 214 -19.28 -2.87 2.31
C HIS A 214 -19.80 -4.30 2.21
N VAL A 215 -19.25 -5.07 1.27
CA VAL A 215 -19.55 -6.50 1.13
C VAL A 215 -19.07 -7.27 2.36
N VAL A 216 -17.86 -6.99 2.86
CA VAL A 216 -17.29 -7.69 4.01
C VAL A 216 -18.01 -7.35 5.33
N PHE A 217 -18.19 -6.07 5.67
CA PHE A 217 -18.70 -5.66 6.98
C PHE A 217 -20.21 -5.51 7.08
N HIS A 218 -20.93 -5.31 5.97
CA HIS A 218 -22.38 -5.10 6.01
C HIS A 218 -23.20 -6.26 5.44
N ARG A 219 -22.56 -7.18 4.69
CA ARG A 219 -23.24 -8.38 4.15
C ARG A 219 -22.51 -9.69 4.41
N LEU A 220 -21.24 -9.64 4.82
CA LEU A 220 -20.36 -10.79 5.09
C LEU A 220 -20.50 -11.92 4.06
N VAL A 221 -20.37 -11.57 2.79
CA VAL A 221 -20.43 -12.55 1.70
C VAL A 221 -19.11 -13.30 1.64
N LEU A 222 -19.09 -14.56 2.07
CA LEU A 222 -17.84 -15.35 2.17
C LEU A 222 -17.13 -15.55 0.84
N SER A 223 -17.85 -15.63 -0.28
CA SER A 223 -17.22 -15.70 -1.61
C SER A 223 -16.46 -14.42 -1.98
N HIS A 224 -16.77 -13.29 -1.33
CA HIS A 224 -16.02 -12.04 -1.47
C HIS A 224 -14.69 -12.07 -0.70
N LEU A 225 -14.52 -12.99 0.25
CA LEU A 225 -13.27 -13.26 0.94
C LEU A 225 -12.52 -14.42 0.26
N ASN A 226 -12.41 -14.37 -1.06
CA ASN A 226 -11.52 -15.27 -1.80
C ASN A 226 -10.05 -15.01 -1.41
N PHE A 227 -9.14 -15.91 -1.81
CA PHE A 227 -7.73 -15.83 -1.38
C PHE A 227 -7.05 -14.53 -1.78
N GLY A 228 -7.25 -14.07 -3.03
CA GLY A 228 -6.66 -12.82 -3.51
C GLY A 228 -7.15 -11.60 -2.70
N HIS A 229 -8.45 -11.52 -2.44
CA HIS A 229 -9.05 -10.48 -1.60
C HIS A 229 -8.54 -10.50 -0.16
N CYS A 230 -8.36 -11.69 0.42
CA CYS A 230 -7.79 -11.80 1.76
C CYS A 230 -6.36 -11.25 1.83
N ILE A 231 -5.53 -11.57 0.82
CA ILE A 231 -4.15 -11.08 0.76
C ILE A 231 -4.13 -9.56 0.56
N ILE A 232 -4.96 -9.03 -0.34
CA ILE A 232 -5.11 -7.57 -0.56
C ILE A 232 -5.49 -6.85 0.73
N ALA A 233 -6.46 -7.38 1.50
CA ALA A 233 -6.87 -6.78 2.77
C ALA A 233 -5.69 -6.64 3.76
N ILE A 234 -4.86 -7.68 3.86
CA ILE A 234 -3.68 -7.68 4.74
C ILE A 234 -2.61 -6.73 4.22
N MET A 235 -2.39 -6.68 2.90
CA MET A 235 -1.48 -5.72 2.27
C MET A 235 -1.90 -4.27 2.51
N ILE A 236 -3.22 -3.96 2.47
CA ILE A 236 -3.73 -2.61 2.75
C ILE A 236 -3.34 -2.20 4.17
N MET A 237 -3.59 -3.07 5.14
CA MET A 237 -3.25 -2.82 6.54
C MET A 237 -1.73 -2.62 6.73
N ALA A 238 -0.89 -3.50 6.18
CA ALA A 238 0.56 -3.35 6.28
C ALA A 238 1.07 -2.05 5.63
N SER A 239 0.54 -1.70 4.45
CA SER A 239 0.88 -0.46 3.74
C SER A 239 0.52 0.80 4.53
N LEU A 240 -0.71 0.85 5.06
CA LEU A 240 -1.18 1.99 5.86
C LEU A 240 -0.43 2.10 7.19
N LEU A 241 -0.14 0.98 7.86
CA LEU A 241 0.60 0.99 9.12
C LEU A 241 2.03 1.52 8.93
N ARG A 242 2.70 1.10 7.86
CA ARG A 242 4.05 1.62 7.54
C ARG A 242 4.03 3.09 7.16
N GLN A 243 3.00 3.53 6.44
CA GLN A 243 2.83 4.94 6.14
C GLN A 243 2.56 5.76 7.41
N LEU A 244 1.82 5.21 8.37
CA LEU A 244 1.61 5.84 9.66
C LEU A 244 2.92 5.92 10.48
N GLN A 245 3.71 4.85 10.52
CA GLN A 245 5.06 4.86 11.10
C GLN A 245 5.91 6.00 10.52
N PHE A 246 5.92 6.14 9.19
CA PHE A 246 6.66 7.21 8.51
C PHE A 246 6.19 8.62 8.94
N ILE A 247 4.88 8.81 9.11
CA ILE A 247 4.32 10.08 9.59
C ILE A 247 4.74 10.35 11.04
N CYS A 248 4.73 9.33 11.92
CA CYS A 248 5.17 9.47 13.30
C CYS A 248 6.66 9.86 13.39
N GLU A 249 7.52 9.22 12.59
CA GLU A 249 8.95 9.54 12.49
C GLU A 249 9.18 11.00 12.05
N ASP A 250 8.46 11.46 11.02
CA ASP A 250 8.57 12.83 10.51
C ASP A 250 8.13 13.88 11.55
N VAL A 251 7.00 13.65 12.23
CA VAL A 251 6.50 14.56 13.29
C VAL A 251 7.48 14.66 14.47
N ARG A 252 8.08 13.53 14.88
CA ARG A 252 9.09 13.53 15.95
C ARG A 252 10.33 14.31 15.54
N HIS A 253 10.84 14.09 14.33
CA HIS A 253 12.00 14.83 13.83
C HIS A 253 11.75 16.34 13.76
N GLN A 254 10.57 16.78 13.32
CA GLN A 254 10.20 18.20 13.31
C GLN A 254 10.14 18.77 14.73
N SER A 255 9.54 18.02 15.66
CA SER A 255 9.47 18.43 17.07
C SER A 255 10.86 18.58 17.68
N GLU A 256 11.81 17.67 17.43
CA GLU A 256 13.18 17.75 17.96
C GLU A 256 13.99 18.94 17.41
N VAL A 257 13.74 19.35 16.16
CA VAL A 257 14.41 20.50 15.53
C VAL A 257 13.87 21.83 16.05
N ASP A 258 12.57 21.93 16.35
CA ASP A 258 11.96 23.18 16.85
C ASP A 258 12.37 23.55 18.29
N TRP A 259 13.01 22.62 19.03
CA TRP A 259 13.52 22.84 20.39
C TRP A 259 15.06 22.96 20.49
N ALA A 260 15.78 22.86 19.37
CA ALA A 260 17.25 22.92 19.30
C ALA A 260 17.75 24.28 18.78
#